data_AF-A0A374BMU9-F1
#
_entry.id   AF-A0A374BMU9-F1
#
_cell.length_a   1.000
_cell.length_b   1.000
_cell.length_c   1.000
_cell.angle_alpha   90.00
_cell.angle_beta   90.00
_cell.angle_gamma   90.00
#
_symmetry.space_group_name_H-M   'P 1'
#
loop_
_entity.id
_entity.type
_entity.pdbx_description
1 polymer ?
#
loop_
_entity_poly.entity_id
_entity_poly.type
_entity_poly.pdbx_seq_one_letter_code
_entity_poly.pdbx_strand_id
1 'polypeptide(L)'
;MTELIKLEHNITDTIKESQIKLGFTPNAVTLFYPLDSLNAITGGELTAEEMIKAIDEYKSEILSCKASLAQDGRIAVTVSEESVRAIHEKVEASPFLVEFIGAVKEGCSLERAAEIFRKYNKNAVITAAPDDEFDLLAYFPDGEPDGCRYCLQDDLGGITYHRFTKLDYDALYPEKSGDNTEK
;
A
#
# COMPACT_ATOMS: atom_id res chain seq x y z
N MET A 1 5.16 -5.23 21.34
CA MET A 1 5.23 -3.81 20.91
C MET A 1 5.83 -3.65 19.52
N THR A 2 6.75 -4.51 19.08
CA THR A 2 7.40 -4.44 17.75
C THR A 2 6.45 -4.64 16.57
N GLU A 3 5.37 -5.40 16.72
CA GLU A 3 4.51 -5.78 15.59
C GLU A 3 3.61 -4.66 15.06
N LEU A 4 3.17 -3.73 15.93
CA LEU A 4 2.34 -2.59 15.50
C LEU A 4 3.16 -1.50 14.78
N ILE A 5 4.49 -1.55 14.85
CA ILE A 5 5.37 -0.66 14.08
C ILE A 5 5.21 -0.91 12.57
N LYS A 6 4.99 -2.16 12.16
CA LYS A 6 4.72 -2.48 10.75
C LYS A 6 3.39 -1.89 10.28
N LEU A 7 2.38 -1.91 11.15
CA LEU A 7 1.10 -1.26 10.89
C LEU A 7 1.26 0.26 10.82
N GLU A 8 2.03 0.86 11.72
CA GLU A 8 2.36 2.28 11.64
C GLU A 8 2.99 2.63 10.29
N HIS A 9 4.03 1.90 9.88
CA HIS A 9 4.68 2.10 8.60
C HIS A 9 3.69 2.02 7.42
N ASN A 10 2.84 0.99 7.40
CA ASN A 10 1.82 0.84 6.37
C ASN A 10 0.82 2.02 6.33
N ILE A 11 0.34 2.48 7.49
CA ILE A 11 -0.58 3.62 7.58
C ILE A 11 0.12 4.91 7.13
N THR A 12 1.36 5.14 7.58
CA THR A 12 2.12 6.34 7.21
C THR A 12 2.40 6.39 5.71
N ASP A 13 2.76 5.26 5.10
CA ASP A 13 2.98 5.13 3.67
C ASP A 13 1.71 5.38 2.87
N THR A 14 0.60 4.77 3.28
CA THR A 14 -0.70 4.91 2.63
C THR A 14 -1.19 6.36 2.67
N ILE A 15 -1.07 7.03 3.82
CA ILE A 15 -1.41 8.44 3.96
C ILE A 15 -0.48 9.30 3.10
N LYS A 16 0.82 9.01 3.05
CA LYS A 16 1.76 9.76 2.21
C LYS A 16 1.47 9.62 0.73
N GLU A 17 1.21 8.41 0.27
CA GLU A 17 0.77 8.17 -1.10
C GLU A 17 -0.50 8.98 -1.41
N SER A 18 -1.50 8.96 -0.51
CA SER A 18 -2.71 9.76 -0.65
C SER A 18 -2.44 11.27 -0.70
N GLN A 19 -1.53 11.78 0.14
CA GLN A 19 -1.14 13.20 0.14
C GLN A 19 -0.45 13.60 -1.18
N ILE A 20 0.38 12.72 -1.75
CA ILE A 20 1.03 12.97 -3.04
C ILE A 20 -0.02 12.92 -4.17
N LYS A 21 -0.97 11.97 -4.12
CA LYS A 21 -2.06 11.81 -5.11
C LYS A 21 -3.08 12.94 -5.08
N LEU A 22 -3.60 13.29 -3.91
CA LEU A 22 -4.77 14.17 -3.79
C LEU A 22 -4.42 15.56 -3.27
N GLY A 23 -3.18 15.76 -2.82
CA GLY A 23 -2.79 16.94 -2.05
C GLY A 23 -3.01 16.73 -0.55
N PHE A 24 -2.32 17.53 0.25
CA PHE A 24 -2.46 17.49 1.70
C PHE A 24 -3.77 18.16 2.13
N THR A 25 -4.53 17.46 2.98
CA THR A 25 -5.62 18.06 3.76
C THR A 25 -5.44 17.71 5.24
N PRO A 26 -5.69 18.65 6.15
CA PRO A 26 -5.44 18.46 7.57
C PRO A 26 -6.64 17.80 8.30
N ASN A 27 -7.30 16.85 7.63
CA ASN A 27 -8.49 16.16 8.14
C ASN A 27 -8.13 14.75 8.62
N ALA A 28 -8.95 14.19 9.51
CA ALA A 28 -8.83 12.79 9.91
C ALA A 28 -9.04 11.89 8.68
N VAL A 29 -8.29 10.79 8.62
CA VAL A 29 -8.35 9.81 7.53
C VAL A 29 -8.75 8.47 8.11
N THR A 30 -9.74 7.81 7.51
CA THR A 30 -10.13 6.44 7.87
C THR A 30 -9.68 5.48 6.78
N LEU A 31 -8.86 4.52 7.17
CA LEU A 31 -8.39 3.42 6.32
C LEU A 31 -9.16 2.14 6.70
N PHE A 32 -9.53 1.33 5.70
CA PHE A 32 -10.31 0.12 5.92
C PHE A 32 -9.49 -1.11 5.59
N TYR A 33 -9.30 -1.97 6.57
CA TYR A 33 -8.50 -3.18 6.43
C TYR A 33 -9.33 -4.44 6.68
N PRO A 34 -9.19 -5.49 5.84
CA PRO A 34 -9.55 -6.84 6.24
C PRO A 34 -8.79 -7.27 7.51
N LEU A 35 -9.41 -8.07 8.37
CA LEU A 35 -8.72 -8.61 9.57
C LEU A 35 -7.48 -9.42 9.18
N ASP A 36 -7.59 -10.23 8.12
CA ASP A 36 -6.50 -11.08 7.65
C ASP A 36 -5.28 -10.24 7.22
N SER A 37 -5.49 -9.11 6.54
CA SER A 37 -4.43 -8.17 6.19
C SER A 37 -3.76 -7.59 7.45
N LEU A 38 -4.52 -7.18 8.46
CA LEU A 38 -3.96 -6.66 9.71
C LEU A 38 -3.17 -7.72 10.48
N ASN A 39 -3.68 -8.95 10.52
CA ASN A 39 -2.99 -10.11 11.10
C ASN A 39 -1.68 -10.41 10.35
N ALA A 40 -1.69 -10.37 9.02
CA ALA A 40 -0.50 -10.55 8.21
C ALA A 40 0.53 -9.44 8.42
N ILE A 41 0.10 -8.16 8.47
CA ILE A 41 0.97 -7.00 8.73
C ILE A 41 1.61 -7.09 10.12
N THR A 42 0.82 -7.47 11.14
CA THR A 42 1.28 -7.56 12.53
C THR A 42 1.87 -8.92 12.89
N GLY A 43 1.92 -9.88 11.96
CA GLY A 43 2.43 -11.24 12.22
C GLY A 43 1.67 -11.98 13.32
N GLY A 44 0.40 -11.65 13.53
CA GLY A 44 -0.45 -12.20 14.59
C GLY A 44 -1.65 -12.97 14.06
N GLU A 45 -2.38 -13.62 14.97
CA GLU A 45 -3.66 -14.27 14.72
C GLU A 45 -4.68 -13.74 15.72
N LEU A 46 -4.98 -12.44 15.63
CA LEU A 46 -5.94 -11.79 16.50
C LEU A 46 -7.36 -11.89 15.94
N THR A 47 -8.34 -11.96 16.83
CA THR A 47 -9.73 -11.68 16.49
C THR A 47 -9.94 -10.20 16.17
N ALA A 48 -11.08 -9.85 15.56
CA ALA A 48 -11.39 -8.45 15.26
C ALA A 48 -11.42 -7.57 16.54
N GLU A 49 -11.96 -8.09 17.64
CA GLU A 49 -12.02 -7.37 18.92
C GLU A 49 -10.63 -7.13 19.51
N GLU A 50 -9.75 -8.14 19.47
CA GLU A 50 -8.37 -8.03 19.94
C GLU A 50 -7.55 -7.08 19.07
N MET A 51 -7.72 -7.13 17.75
CA MET A 51 -7.06 -6.22 16.80
C MET A 51 -7.50 -4.77 17.02
N ILE A 52 -8.81 -4.52 17.17
CA ILE A 52 -9.34 -3.18 17.48
C ILE A 52 -8.72 -2.67 18.77
N LYS A 53 -8.69 -3.48 19.83
CA LYS A 53 -8.10 -3.10 21.11
C LYS A 53 -6.59 -2.80 20.97
N ALA A 54 -5.85 -3.63 20.25
CA ALA A 54 -4.43 -3.44 20.03
C ALA A 54 -4.12 -2.12 19.30
N ILE A 55 -4.92 -1.76 18.29
CA ILE A 55 -4.80 -0.49 17.56
C ILE A 55 -5.17 0.70 18.47
N ASP A 56 -6.22 0.56 19.29
CA ASP A 56 -6.70 1.60 20.20
C ASP A 56 -5.71 1.92 21.33
N GLU A 57 -4.93 0.92 21.75
CA GLU A 57 -3.88 1.03 22.77
C GLU A 57 -2.53 1.48 22.17
N TYR A 58 -2.36 1.39 20.85
CA TYR A 58 -1.15 1.79 20.16
C TYR A 58 -0.97 3.31 20.16
N LYS A 59 0.20 3.77 20.59
CA LYS A 59 0.59 5.18 20.55
C LYS A 59 2.06 5.30 20.21
N SER A 60 2.36 6.17 19.24
CA SER A 60 3.71 6.61 18.94
C SER A 60 3.78 8.13 18.84
N GLU A 61 4.96 8.67 18.56
CA GLU A 61 5.16 10.11 18.37
C GLU A 61 4.53 10.64 17.06
N ILE A 62 4.25 9.75 16.10
CA ILE A 62 3.72 10.10 14.79
C ILE A 62 2.26 9.66 14.67
N LEU A 63 1.92 8.49 15.22
CA LEU A 63 0.66 7.83 14.97
C LEU A 63 -0.18 7.62 16.22
N SER A 64 -1.41 8.10 16.14
CA SER A 64 -2.50 7.89 17.09
C SER A 64 -3.76 7.58 16.31
N CYS A 65 -4.30 6.38 16.56
CA CYS A 65 -5.43 5.83 15.81
C CYS A 65 -6.58 5.45 16.74
N LYS A 66 -7.76 5.32 16.14
CA LYS A 66 -8.90 4.60 16.71
C LYS A 66 -9.43 3.58 15.72
N ALA A 67 -9.74 2.38 16.21
CA ALA A 67 -10.28 1.31 15.38
C ALA A 67 -11.75 1.00 15.73
N SER A 68 -12.53 0.59 14.73
CA SER A 68 -13.88 0.08 14.91
C SER A 68 -14.24 -0.93 13.82
N LEU A 69 -15.28 -1.73 14.05
CA LEU A 69 -15.79 -2.63 13.02
C LEU A 69 -16.75 -1.88 12.10
N ALA A 70 -16.45 -1.87 10.81
CA ALA A 70 -17.29 -1.28 9.77
C ALA A 70 -18.44 -2.23 9.38
N GLN A 71 -19.47 -1.68 8.74
CA GLN A 71 -20.66 -2.45 8.33
C GLN A 71 -20.35 -3.55 7.31
N ASP A 72 -19.28 -3.37 6.52
CA ASP A 72 -18.84 -4.34 5.52
C ASP A 72 -17.89 -5.42 6.08
N GLY A 73 -17.72 -5.46 7.40
CA GLY A 73 -16.88 -6.44 8.11
C GLY A 73 -15.41 -6.08 8.19
N ARG A 74 -14.96 -4.97 7.58
CA ARG A 74 -13.57 -4.49 7.70
C ARG A 74 -13.35 -3.74 9.02
N ILE A 75 -12.09 -3.64 9.43
CA ILE A 75 -11.67 -2.78 10.55
C ILE A 75 -11.37 -1.39 9.99
N ALA A 76 -12.14 -0.41 10.45
CA ALA A 76 -11.96 1.01 10.15
C ALA A 76 -10.96 1.62 11.12
N VAL A 77 -9.77 1.96 10.63
CA VAL A 77 -8.69 2.61 11.38
C VAL A 77 -8.71 4.10 11.08
N THR A 78 -9.21 4.89 12.02
CA THR A 78 -9.26 6.36 11.94
C THR A 78 -8.00 6.96 12.52
N VAL A 79 -7.21 7.59 11.66
CA VAL A 79 -6.00 8.35 12.00
C VAL A 79 -6.39 9.78 12.35
N SER A 80 -5.95 10.25 13.51
CA SER A 80 -6.27 11.60 13.99
C SER A 80 -5.72 12.70 13.08
N GLU A 81 -6.37 13.88 13.05
CA GLU A 81 -5.87 15.03 12.28
C GLU A 81 -4.43 15.44 12.69
N GLU A 82 -4.09 15.30 13.97
CA GLU A 82 -2.76 15.56 14.49
C GLU A 82 -1.73 14.60 13.88
N SER A 83 -2.05 13.31 13.82
CA SER A 83 -1.20 12.32 13.16
C SER A 83 -1.10 12.55 11.65
N VAL A 84 -2.18 12.94 10.98
CA VAL A 84 -2.15 13.28 9.55
C VAL A 84 -1.21 14.47 9.29
N ARG A 85 -1.23 15.50 10.14
CA ARG A 85 -0.28 16.62 10.13
C ARG A 85 1.15 16.16 10.43
N ALA A 86 1.35 15.37 11.47
CA ALA A 86 2.68 14.87 11.85
C ALA A 86 3.31 14.03 10.73
N ILE A 87 2.51 13.17 10.07
CA ILE A 87 2.93 12.43 8.89
C ILE A 87 3.33 13.41 7.79
N HIS A 88 2.48 14.40 7.49
CA HIS A 88 2.78 15.40 6.46
C HIS A 88 4.14 16.09 6.68
N GLU A 89 4.43 16.51 7.90
CA GLU A 89 5.58 17.33 8.25
C GLU A 89 6.87 16.52 8.51
N LYS A 90 6.76 15.34 9.13
CA LYS A 90 7.91 14.59 9.66
C LYS A 90 8.32 13.38 8.83
N VAL A 91 7.41 12.83 8.03
CA VAL A 91 7.70 11.66 7.19
C VAL A 91 8.14 12.15 5.81
N GLU A 92 9.35 11.75 5.40
CA GLU A 92 9.87 12.09 4.08
C GLU A 92 9.09 11.34 2.99
N ALA A 93 8.81 12.03 1.89
CA ALA A 93 8.20 11.39 0.74
C ALA A 93 9.26 10.57 -0.02
N SER A 94 8.95 9.32 -0.34
CA SER A 94 9.79 8.50 -1.21
C SER A 94 10.00 9.22 -2.56
N PRO A 95 11.26 9.51 -2.96
CA PRO A 95 11.54 10.16 -4.24
C PRO A 95 10.96 9.39 -5.43
N PHE A 96 10.97 8.05 -5.34
CA PHE A 96 10.33 7.17 -6.31
C PHE A 96 8.82 7.42 -6.37
N LEU A 97 8.10 7.39 -5.24
CA LEU A 97 6.66 7.64 -5.23
C LEU A 97 6.30 9.02 -5.76
N VAL A 98 7.07 10.05 -5.41
CA VAL A 98 6.85 11.42 -5.91
C VAL A 98 6.97 11.47 -7.42
N GLU A 99 8.04 10.92 -8.00
CA GLU A 99 8.24 10.92 -9.45
C GLU A 99 7.21 10.04 -10.18
N PHE A 100 6.94 8.84 -9.67
CA PHE A 100 5.96 7.93 -10.25
C PHE A 100 4.55 8.53 -10.26
N ILE A 101 4.08 9.04 -9.12
CA ILE A 101 2.75 9.64 -9.00
C ILE A 101 2.64 10.92 -9.83
N GLY A 102 3.71 11.73 -9.86
CA GLY A 102 3.78 12.91 -10.71
C GLY A 102 3.60 12.56 -12.19
N ALA A 103 4.32 11.55 -12.68
CA ALA A 103 4.19 11.09 -14.06
C ALA A 103 2.78 10.55 -14.37
N VAL A 104 2.20 9.77 -13.47
CA VAL A 104 0.82 9.26 -13.62
C VAL A 104 -0.18 10.42 -13.75
N LYS A 105 -0.06 11.45 -12.92
CA LYS A 105 -0.93 12.65 -12.98
C LYS A 105 -0.80 13.44 -14.28
N GLU A 106 0.37 13.38 -14.91
CA GLU A 106 0.65 14.06 -16.19
C GLU A 106 0.20 13.23 -17.40
N GLY A 107 -0.37 12.04 -17.20
CA GLY A 107 -0.81 11.15 -18.27
C GLY A 107 0.33 10.34 -18.88
N CYS A 108 1.23 9.79 -18.06
CA CYS A 108 2.32 8.95 -18.55
C CYS A 108 1.82 7.62 -19.14
N SER A 109 2.61 7.04 -20.06
CA SER A 109 2.35 5.71 -20.62
C SER A 109 2.92 4.60 -19.75
N LEU A 110 2.53 3.35 -20.03
CA LEU A 110 3.09 2.15 -19.40
C LEU A 110 4.62 2.07 -19.57
N GLU A 111 5.15 2.42 -20.74
CA GLU A 111 6.60 2.43 -20.99
C GLU A 111 7.29 3.45 -20.10
N ARG A 112 6.72 4.65 -19.99
CA ARG A 112 7.28 5.71 -19.15
C ARG A 112 7.26 5.32 -17.68
N ALA A 113 6.18 4.69 -17.21
CA ALA A 113 6.13 4.14 -15.87
C ALA A 113 7.21 3.07 -15.65
N ALA A 114 7.37 2.13 -16.57
CA ALA A 114 8.40 1.09 -16.50
C ALA A 114 9.83 1.67 -16.49
N GLU A 115 10.08 2.75 -17.24
CA GLU A 115 11.35 3.49 -17.18
C GLU A 115 11.61 4.10 -15.80
N ILE A 116 10.60 4.67 -15.16
CA ILE A 116 10.72 5.22 -13.80
C ILE A 116 11.10 4.10 -12.82
N PHE A 117 10.43 2.94 -12.87
CA PHE A 117 10.84 1.79 -12.04
C PHE A 117 12.31 1.42 -12.27
N ARG A 118 12.73 1.26 -13.53
CA ARG A 118 14.12 0.89 -13.87
C ARG A 118 15.15 1.97 -13.51
N LYS A 119 14.74 3.24 -13.48
CA LYS A 119 15.57 4.38 -13.04
C LYS A 119 15.94 4.24 -11.57
N TYR A 120 14.99 3.85 -10.72
CA TYR A 120 15.19 3.73 -9.27
C TYR A 120 15.85 2.41 -8.87
N ASN A 121 15.59 1.32 -9.62
CA ASN A 121 16.30 0.06 -9.44
C ASN A 121 16.36 -0.68 -10.78
N LYS A 122 17.58 -0.96 -11.28
CA LYS A 122 17.77 -1.68 -12.54
C LYS A 122 17.22 -3.10 -12.51
N ASN A 123 17.04 -3.67 -11.32
CA ASN A 123 16.47 -5.00 -11.11
C ASN A 123 14.94 -4.97 -10.92
N ALA A 124 14.29 -3.81 -11.07
CA ALA A 124 12.83 -3.74 -11.03
C ALA A 124 12.22 -4.74 -12.01
N VAL A 125 11.23 -5.49 -11.53
CA VAL A 125 10.49 -6.45 -12.34
C VAL A 125 9.31 -5.72 -12.96
N ILE A 126 9.16 -5.86 -14.27
CA ILE A 126 8.01 -5.39 -15.05
C ILE A 126 7.57 -6.58 -15.90
N THR A 127 6.38 -7.10 -15.63
CA THR A 127 5.79 -8.25 -16.33
C THR A 127 4.34 -7.96 -16.68
N ALA A 128 3.74 -8.75 -17.57
CA ALA A 128 2.29 -8.74 -17.77
C ALA A 128 1.57 -9.06 -16.46
N ALA A 129 0.45 -8.40 -16.19
CA ALA A 129 -0.40 -8.73 -15.05
C ALA A 129 -0.97 -10.16 -15.17
N PRO A 130 -1.35 -10.79 -14.05
CA PRO A 130 -1.89 -12.15 -14.06
C PRO A 130 -3.34 -12.26 -14.55
N ASP A 131 -4.04 -11.14 -14.71
CA ASP A 131 -5.45 -11.05 -15.11
C ASP A 131 -5.65 -10.08 -16.29
N ASP A 132 -6.91 -9.85 -16.66
CA ASP A 132 -7.33 -8.89 -17.69
C ASP A 132 -7.78 -7.53 -17.12
N GLU A 133 -7.70 -7.34 -15.80
CA GLU A 133 -8.00 -6.06 -15.14
C GLU A 133 -6.84 -5.08 -15.31
N PHE A 134 -5.60 -5.59 -15.29
CA PHE A 134 -4.39 -4.79 -15.41
C PHE A 134 -3.54 -5.22 -16.62
N ASP A 135 -2.72 -4.31 -17.13
CA ASP A 135 -1.80 -4.60 -18.23
C ASP A 135 -0.43 -5.07 -17.72
N LEU A 136 0.09 -4.40 -16.68
CA LEU A 136 1.42 -4.67 -16.13
C LEU A 136 1.40 -4.85 -14.62
N LEU A 137 2.25 -5.76 -14.14
CA LEU A 137 2.72 -5.82 -12.77
C LEU A 137 4.15 -5.27 -12.70
N ALA A 138 4.37 -4.27 -11.86
CA ALA A 138 5.69 -3.69 -11.59
C ALA A 138 6.03 -3.73 -10.09
N TYR A 139 7.28 -4.10 -9.74
CA TYR A 139 7.75 -4.13 -8.36
C TYR A 139 9.27 -4.19 -8.24
N PHE A 140 9.78 -3.91 -7.03
CA PHE A 140 11.18 -4.07 -6.67
C PHE A 140 11.38 -5.43 -5.97
N PRO A 141 12.23 -6.33 -6.51
CA PRO A 141 12.35 -7.69 -5.98
C PRO A 141 13.00 -7.75 -4.60
N ASP A 142 13.88 -6.79 -4.30
CA ASP A 142 14.53 -6.58 -3.00
C ASP A 142 13.67 -5.71 -2.06
N GLY A 143 12.54 -5.19 -2.54
CA GLY A 143 11.67 -4.28 -1.80
C GLY A 143 12.17 -2.84 -1.72
N GLU A 144 13.21 -2.48 -2.49
CA GLU A 144 13.84 -1.16 -2.46
C GLU A 144 13.75 -0.45 -3.83
N PRO A 145 13.30 0.82 -3.89
CA PRO A 145 12.95 1.71 -2.78
C PRO A 145 11.52 1.55 -2.25
N ASP A 146 10.73 0.60 -2.76
CA ASP A 146 9.34 0.41 -2.34
C ASP A 146 8.95 -1.09 -2.34
N GLY A 147 8.43 -1.59 -1.22
CA GLY A 147 8.08 -2.99 -1.04
C GLY A 147 6.77 -3.43 -1.72
N CYS A 148 6.01 -2.50 -2.28
CA CYS A 148 4.69 -2.78 -2.84
C CYS A 148 4.72 -3.42 -4.24
N ARG A 149 3.54 -3.92 -4.64
CA ARG A 149 3.22 -4.39 -5.98
C ARG A 149 2.34 -3.36 -6.66
N TYR A 150 2.68 -3.01 -7.89
CA TYR A 150 1.95 -2.02 -8.67
C TYR A 150 1.30 -2.71 -9.85
N CYS A 151 -0.02 -2.80 -9.82
CA CYS A 151 -0.81 -3.22 -10.97
C CYS A 151 -1.15 -1.97 -11.77
N LEU A 152 -0.65 -1.88 -13.01
CA LEU A 152 -0.79 -0.73 -13.90
C LEU A 152 -1.77 -1.08 -15.01
N GLN A 153 -2.66 -0.16 -15.33
CA GLN A 153 -3.62 -0.29 -16.42
C GLN A 153 -3.50 0.92 -17.35
N ASP A 154 -3.45 0.70 -18.65
CA ASP A 154 -3.55 1.75 -19.66
C ASP A 154 -5.00 2.28 -19.70
N ASP A 155 -5.16 3.60 -19.57
CA ASP A 155 -6.47 4.25 -19.61
C ASP A 155 -6.39 5.52 -20.46
N LEU A 156 -7.22 5.59 -21.50
CA LEU A 156 -7.26 6.61 -22.57
C LEU A 156 -6.68 7.98 -22.18
N GLY A 157 -5.36 8.16 -22.39
CA GLY A 157 -4.63 9.40 -22.10
C GLY A 157 -3.61 9.33 -20.95
N GLY A 158 -3.40 8.16 -20.35
CA GLY A 158 -2.38 7.91 -19.33
C GLY A 158 -2.48 6.49 -18.80
N ILE A 159 -2.03 6.28 -17.57
CA ILE A 159 -2.23 5.02 -16.86
C ILE A 159 -2.96 5.26 -15.54
N THR A 160 -3.66 4.24 -15.06
CA THR A 160 -4.07 4.13 -13.66
C THR A 160 -3.26 3.05 -12.97
N TYR A 161 -3.27 3.04 -11.63
CA TYR A 161 -2.57 1.99 -10.89
C TYR A 161 -3.21 1.69 -9.55
N HIS A 162 -3.05 0.43 -9.14
CA HIS A 162 -3.29 -0.05 -7.80
C HIS A 162 -1.96 -0.42 -7.15
N ARG A 163 -1.73 0.06 -5.92
CA ARG A 163 -0.54 -0.25 -5.12
C ARG A 163 -0.95 -1.13 -3.95
N PHE A 164 -0.50 -2.37 -3.97
CA PHE A 164 -0.79 -3.36 -2.93
C PHE A 164 0.46 -3.62 -2.11
N THR A 165 0.31 -3.90 -0.81
CA THR A 165 1.40 -4.55 -0.08
C THR A 165 1.67 -5.91 -0.73
N LYS A 166 2.89 -6.45 -0.58
CA LYS A 166 3.18 -7.80 -1.07
C LYS A 166 2.18 -8.83 -0.50
N LEU A 167 1.84 -8.70 0.78
CA LEU A 167 0.91 -9.61 1.45
C LEU A 167 -0.51 -9.53 0.87
N ASP A 168 -1.03 -8.32 0.65
CA ASP A 168 -2.36 -8.14 0.05
C ASP A 168 -2.39 -8.63 -1.40
N TYR A 169 -1.32 -8.36 -2.16
CA TYR A 169 -1.19 -8.85 -3.53
C TYR A 169 -1.20 -10.38 -3.59
N ASP A 170 -0.38 -11.05 -2.78
CA ASP A 170 -0.30 -12.52 -2.75
C ASP A 170 -1.62 -13.16 -2.31
N ALA A 171 -2.39 -12.48 -1.45
CA ALA A 171 -3.72 -12.95 -1.03
C ALA A 171 -4.77 -12.84 -2.16
N LEU A 172 -4.67 -11.81 -3.00
CA LEU A 172 -5.53 -11.62 -4.18
C LEU A 172 -5.14 -12.53 -5.34
N TYR A 173 -3.85 -12.75 -5.52
CA TYR A 173 -3.25 -13.55 -6.59
C TYR A 173 -2.41 -14.69 -6.01
N PRO A 174 -3.03 -15.67 -5.33
CA PRO A 174 -2.30 -16.80 -4.82
C PRO A 174 -1.63 -17.50 -5.99
N GLU A 175 -0.30 -17.62 -5.96
CA GLU A 175 0.41 -18.40 -6.96
C GLU A 175 -0.24 -19.78 -7.02
N LYS A 176 -0.70 -20.20 -8.21
CA LYS A 176 -1.16 -21.56 -8.40
C LYS A 176 0.03 -22.45 -8.09
N SER A 177 0.02 -23.09 -6.92
CA SER A 177 0.95 -24.15 -6.58
C SER A 177 0.97 -25.10 -7.76
N GLY A 178 2.15 -25.21 -8.39
CA GLY A 178 2.30 -25.90 -9.65
C GLY A 178 1.62 -27.26 -9.60
N ASP A 179 0.64 -27.45 -10.48
CA ASP A 179 0.12 -28.77 -10.78
C ASP A 179 1.24 -29.51 -11.51
N ASN A 180 2.13 -30.09 -10.71
CA ASN A 180 3.12 -31.06 -11.16
C ASN A 180 2.38 -32.39 -11.33
N THR A 181 1.43 -32.44 -12.26
CA THR A 181 0.93 -33.72 -12.76
C THR A 181 1.70 -34.07 -14.02
N GLU A 182 2.60 -35.03 -13.82
CA GLU A 182 3.23 -35.86 -14.84
C GLU A 182 2.28 -36.17 -16.01
N LYS A 183 2.77 -35.95 -17.23
CA LYS A 183 2.58 -36.88 -18.36
C LYS A 183 3.81 -36.90 -19.24
#